data_AF-A0A241XS56-F1
#
_entry.id   AF-A0A241XS56-F1
#
_cell.length_a   1.000
_cell.length_b   1.000
_cell.length_c   1.000
_cell.angle_alpha   90.00
_cell.angle_beta   90.00
_cell.angle_gamma   90.00
#
_symmetry.space_group_name_H-M   'P 1'
#
loop_
_entity.id
_entity.type
_entity.pdbx_description
1 polymer ?
#
loop_
_entity_poly.entity_id
_entity_poly.type
_entity_poly.pdbx_seq_one_letter_code
_entity_poly.pdbx_strand_id
1 'polypeptide(L)'
;MQSRNCSDTAPAAETEGLPFDVAQLQAWLEPLAEAAQVECDGMSRLVSHLLHKNGIQHIVAGGMLVDMQRLQDPEVSTEESCGVTHWWLELGFGYIVDFRARMWMGPEAQHGVFIPAGGRFEYRTERRGQFNSLPEPILDLMAGVCVGDWSPFMPTEALERK
;
A
#
# COMPACT_ATOMS: atom_id res chain seq x y z
N MET A 1 -8.70 -39.31 46.07
CA MET A 1 -8.74 -39.33 44.60
C MET A 1 -8.88 -37.89 44.13
N GLN A 2 -7.79 -37.32 43.59
CA GLN A 2 -7.76 -35.97 43.04
C GLN A 2 -8.23 -36.05 41.58
N SER A 3 -9.33 -35.40 41.24
CA SER A 3 -9.72 -35.19 39.84
C SER A 3 -8.96 -33.98 39.32
N ARG A 4 -8.01 -34.22 38.40
CA ARG A 4 -7.26 -33.17 37.70
C ARG A 4 -8.16 -32.56 36.62
N ASN A 5 -8.37 -31.26 36.69
CA ASN A 5 -8.83 -30.44 35.58
C ASN A 5 -7.82 -30.55 34.45
N CYS A 6 -8.27 -30.98 33.27
CA CYS A 6 -7.51 -30.84 32.03
C CYS A 6 -8.16 -29.69 31.25
N SER A 7 -7.69 -28.48 31.53
CA SER A 7 -7.96 -27.30 30.73
C SER A 7 -7.05 -27.34 29.51
N ASP A 8 -7.55 -27.86 28.39
CA ASP A 8 -6.95 -27.60 27.08
C ASP A 8 -7.32 -26.18 26.67
N THR A 9 -6.49 -25.22 27.06
CA THR A 9 -6.54 -23.87 26.51
C THR A 9 -5.77 -23.92 25.19
N ALA A 10 -6.52 -23.93 24.08
CA ALA A 10 -5.97 -23.70 22.75
C ALA A 10 -5.11 -22.42 22.76
N PRO A 11 -3.98 -22.38 22.03
CA PRO A 11 -3.17 -21.17 21.94
C PRO A 11 -4.03 -20.03 21.40
N ALA A 12 -3.98 -18.91 22.12
CA ALA A 12 -4.68 -17.68 21.77
C ALA A 12 -4.34 -17.27 20.33
N ALA A 13 -5.37 -16.88 19.57
CA ALA A 13 -5.25 -16.37 18.21
C ALA A 13 -4.14 -15.31 18.16
N GLU A 14 -3.14 -15.58 17.33
CA GLU A 14 -2.07 -14.65 17.00
C GLU A 14 -2.70 -13.40 16.35
N THR A 15 -2.23 -12.24 16.78
CA THR A 15 -2.80 -10.91 16.54
C THR A 15 -3.17 -10.66 15.07
N GLU A 16 -4.46 -10.39 14.78
CA GLU A 16 -4.93 -10.02 13.44
C GLU A 16 -4.43 -8.60 13.08
N GLY A 17 -3.43 -8.48 12.20
CA GLY A 17 -2.96 -7.18 11.70
C GLY A 17 -1.51 -7.17 11.20
N LEU A 18 -1.10 -6.06 10.59
CA LEU A 18 0.30 -5.84 10.21
C LEU A 18 1.18 -5.74 11.48
N PRO A 19 2.43 -6.23 11.44
CA PRO A 19 3.34 -6.25 12.61
C PRO A 19 3.99 -4.89 12.89
N PHE A 20 3.37 -3.80 12.43
CA PHE A 20 3.87 -2.44 12.54
C PHE A 20 2.72 -1.43 12.42
N ASP A 21 2.94 -0.24 12.95
CA ASP A 21 1.99 0.87 12.86
C ASP A 21 1.90 1.41 11.43
N VAL A 22 0.68 1.40 10.89
CA VAL A 22 0.37 1.87 9.53
C VAL A 22 0.51 3.38 9.42
N ALA A 23 0.17 4.15 10.46
CA ALA A 23 0.35 5.60 10.46
C ALA A 23 1.84 5.95 10.40
N GLN A 24 2.69 5.17 11.08
CA GLN A 24 4.13 5.30 11.01
C GLN A 24 4.66 4.96 9.62
N LEU A 25 4.17 3.89 8.99
CA LEU A 25 4.56 3.53 7.62
C LEU A 25 4.19 4.63 6.62
N GLN A 26 2.98 5.19 6.74
CA GLN A 26 2.56 6.31 5.89
C GLN A 26 3.46 7.52 6.10
N ALA A 27 3.69 7.95 7.34
CA ALA A 27 4.56 9.09 7.64
C ALA A 27 5.99 8.92 7.13
N TRP A 28 6.49 7.69 7.08
CA TRP A 28 7.80 7.37 6.53
C TRP A 28 7.87 7.43 5.00
N LEU A 29 6.76 7.13 4.31
CA LEU A 29 6.66 7.16 2.85
C LEU A 29 6.21 8.53 2.29
N GLU A 30 5.48 9.34 3.06
CA GLU A 30 4.93 10.63 2.62
C GLU A 30 5.99 11.58 2.01
N PRO A 31 7.20 11.74 2.59
CA PRO A 31 8.21 12.63 2.00
C PRO A 31 8.65 12.20 0.59
N LEU A 32 8.64 10.89 0.30
CA LEU A 32 8.91 10.38 -1.05
C LEU A 32 7.76 10.75 -2.00
N ALA A 33 6.52 10.62 -1.53
CA ALA A 33 5.33 10.95 -2.30
C ALA A 33 5.23 12.44 -2.66
N GLU A 34 5.70 13.31 -1.76
CA GLU A 34 5.80 14.76 -1.96
C GLU A 34 6.92 15.13 -2.94
N ALA A 35 8.10 14.51 -2.80
CA ALA A 35 9.26 14.83 -3.63
C ALA A 35 9.14 14.31 -5.08
N ALA A 36 8.76 13.04 -5.25
CA ALA A 36 8.85 12.37 -6.55
C ALA A 36 7.72 12.77 -7.51
N GLN A 37 8.03 13.37 -8.65
CA GLN A 37 7.05 13.83 -9.64
C GLN A 37 6.75 12.74 -10.69
N VAL A 38 6.48 11.52 -10.24
CA VAL A 38 6.18 10.35 -11.09
C VAL A 38 4.72 9.91 -10.98
N GLU A 39 4.23 9.21 -12.01
CA GLU A 39 2.90 8.63 -12.06
C GLU A 39 2.77 7.36 -11.20
N CYS A 40 1.62 6.67 -11.29
CA CYS A 40 1.27 5.54 -10.42
C CYS A 40 2.24 4.36 -10.49
N ASP A 41 2.78 4.04 -11.68
CA ASP A 41 3.71 2.96 -11.89
C ASP A 41 5.10 3.29 -11.31
N GLY A 42 5.57 4.53 -11.53
CA GLY A 42 6.81 5.04 -10.99
C GLY A 42 6.78 5.11 -9.46
N MET A 43 5.70 5.66 -8.90
CA MET A 43 5.52 5.74 -7.45
C MET A 43 5.44 4.34 -6.82
N SER A 44 4.63 3.44 -7.39
CA SER A 44 4.54 2.05 -6.91
C SER A 44 5.90 1.35 -6.92
N ARG A 45 6.75 1.64 -7.91
CA ARG A 45 8.10 1.09 -7.99
C ARG A 45 9.02 1.64 -6.92
N LEU A 46 9.01 2.94 -6.67
CA LEU A 46 9.82 3.58 -5.63
C LEU A 46 9.45 3.06 -4.24
N VAL A 47 8.14 3.01 -3.94
CA VAL A 47 7.65 2.48 -2.67
C VAL A 47 7.99 0.99 -2.54
N SER A 48 7.76 0.19 -3.59
CA SER A 48 8.11 -1.24 -3.61
C SER A 48 9.59 -1.48 -3.29
N HIS A 49 10.48 -0.66 -3.86
CA HIS A 49 11.91 -0.71 -3.55
C HIS A 49 12.20 -0.45 -2.07
N LEU A 50 11.62 0.62 -1.50
CA LEU A 50 11.81 0.96 -0.08
C LEU A 50 11.27 -0.13 0.85
N LEU A 51 10.08 -0.67 0.57
CA LEU A 51 9.50 -1.77 1.34
C LEU A 51 10.39 -3.02 1.27
N HIS A 52 10.86 -3.39 0.07
CA HIS A 52 11.73 -4.53 -0.13
C HIS A 52 13.05 -4.39 0.65
N LYS A 53 13.69 -3.22 0.58
CA LYS A 53 14.94 -2.90 1.31
C LYS A 53 14.78 -3.02 2.83
N ASN A 54 13.57 -2.81 3.34
CA ASN A 54 13.24 -2.92 4.77
C ASN A 54 12.57 -4.25 5.14
N GLY A 55 12.57 -5.24 4.24
CA GLY A 55 12.00 -6.57 4.51
C GLY A 55 10.48 -6.60 4.68
N ILE A 56 9.77 -5.55 4.26
CA ILE A 56 8.32 -5.48 4.35
C ILE A 56 7.70 -6.22 3.16
N GLN A 57 6.96 -7.28 3.46
CA GLN A 57 6.26 -8.09 2.47
C GLN A 57 5.13 -7.28 1.82
N HIS A 58 5.07 -7.31 0.49
CA HIS A 58 4.08 -6.61 -0.30
C HIS A 58 3.95 -7.25 -1.68
N ILE A 59 2.83 -6.97 -2.36
CA ILE A 59 2.56 -7.37 -3.74
C ILE A 59 2.34 -6.11 -4.57
N VAL A 60 2.93 -6.06 -5.77
CA VAL A 60 2.59 -5.04 -6.76
C VAL A 60 1.32 -5.48 -7.47
N ALA A 61 0.29 -4.65 -7.42
CA ALA A 61 -1.00 -4.90 -8.06
C ALA A 61 -1.26 -3.87 -9.16
N GLY A 62 -1.87 -4.32 -10.25
CA GLY A 62 -2.29 -3.47 -11.35
C GLY A 62 -3.65 -3.89 -11.87
N GLY A 63 -4.42 -2.91 -12.35
CA GLY A 63 -5.76 -3.12 -12.88
C GLY A 63 -6.47 -1.78 -13.02
N MET A 64 -7.72 -1.71 -12.60
CA MET A 64 -8.54 -0.51 -12.72
C MET A 64 -8.83 0.11 -11.36
N LEU A 65 -8.63 1.41 -11.23
CA LEU A 65 -9.22 2.22 -10.16
C LEU A 65 -10.49 2.84 -10.74
N VAL A 66 -11.62 2.68 -10.05
CA VAL A 66 -12.95 3.00 -10.61
C VAL A 66 -13.73 3.92 -9.67
N ASP A 67 -14.26 5.03 -10.20
CA ASP A 67 -15.22 5.90 -9.50
C ASP A 67 -16.64 5.34 -9.64
N MET A 68 -17.05 4.56 -8.64
CA MET A 68 -18.36 3.93 -8.53
C MET A 68 -19.51 4.92 -8.46
N GLN A 69 -19.27 6.15 -7.99
CA GLN A 69 -20.29 7.18 -7.98
C GLN A 69 -20.56 7.70 -9.39
N ARG A 70 -19.50 7.89 -10.20
CA ARG A 70 -19.65 8.29 -11.61
C ARG A 70 -20.28 7.19 -12.47
N LEU A 71 -20.03 5.92 -12.17
CA LEU A 71 -20.68 4.81 -12.87
C LEU A 71 -22.21 4.80 -12.72
N GLN A 72 -22.71 5.36 -11.62
CA GLN A 72 -24.15 5.48 -11.36
C GLN A 72 -24.75 6.72 -12.03
N ASP A 73 -23.94 7.59 -12.64
CA ASP A 73 -24.39 8.77 -13.36
C ASP A 73 -24.78 8.41 -14.81
N PRO A 74 -26.07 8.47 -15.17
CA PRO A 74 -26.53 8.09 -16.50
C PRO A 74 -25.93 8.93 -17.64
N GLU A 75 -25.39 10.13 -17.36
CA GLU A 75 -24.76 10.98 -18.38
C GLU A 75 -23.31 10.57 -18.69
N VAL A 76 -22.65 9.81 -17.80
CA VAL A 76 -21.22 9.47 -17.88
C VAL A 76 -20.97 7.96 -17.72
N SER A 77 -22.01 7.13 -17.77
CA SER A 77 -22.05 5.71 -17.36
C SER A 77 -21.36 4.69 -18.29
N THR A 78 -20.19 5.00 -18.85
CA THR A 78 -19.32 3.97 -19.44
C THR A 78 -18.15 3.66 -18.51
N GLU A 79 -17.74 2.40 -18.39
CA GLU A 79 -16.60 2.03 -17.54
C GLU A 79 -15.31 2.76 -17.95
N GLU A 80 -15.13 3.02 -19.24
CA GLU A 80 -14.01 3.80 -19.79
C GLU A 80 -13.98 5.25 -19.32
N SER A 81 -15.12 5.86 -18.99
CA SER A 81 -15.21 7.23 -18.49
C SER A 81 -15.16 7.33 -16.96
N CYS A 82 -15.26 6.20 -16.25
CA CYS A 82 -15.30 6.16 -14.79
C CYS A 82 -14.08 5.48 -14.16
N GLY A 83 -13.26 4.78 -14.94
CA GLY A 83 -12.07 4.08 -14.46
C GLY A 83 -10.78 4.52 -15.15
N VAL A 84 -9.67 4.31 -14.46
CA VAL A 84 -8.32 4.50 -15.01
C VAL A 84 -7.46 3.28 -14.71
N THR A 85 -6.61 2.91 -15.66
CA THR A 85 -5.58 1.90 -15.40
C THR A 85 -4.63 2.44 -14.35
N HIS A 86 -4.40 1.65 -13.30
CA HIS A 86 -3.68 2.12 -12.11
C HIS A 86 -2.79 1.03 -11.52
N TRP A 87 -1.78 1.46 -10.78
CA TRP A 87 -0.87 0.60 -10.02
C TRP A 87 -0.86 1.01 -8.55
N TRP A 88 -0.83 0.01 -7.67
CA TRP A 88 -0.75 0.18 -6.22
C TRP A 88 0.02 -0.99 -5.60
N LEU A 89 0.24 -0.93 -4.29
CA LEU A 89 0.80 -2.05 -3.53
C LEU A 89 -0.25 -2.61 -2.58
N GLU A 90 -0.34 -3.93 -2.52
CA GLU A 90 -1.13 -4.66 -1.53
C GLU A 90 -0.18 -5.13 -0.42
N LEU A 91 -0.50 -4.80 0.82
CA LEU A 91 0.12 -5.39 2.01
C LEU A 91 -0.79 -6.51 2.54
N GLY A 92 -0.33 -7.23 3.56
CA GLY A 92 -1.20 -8.18 4.28
C GLY A 92 -2.44 -7.52 4.86
N PHE A 93 -3.46 -8.33 5.19
CA PHE A 93 -4.68 -7.88 5.90
C PHE A 93 -5.51 -6.81 5.16
N GLY A 94 -5.41 -6.76 3.83
CA GLY A 94 -6.24 -5.87 2.99
C GLY A 94 -5.78 -4.41 2.94
N TYR A 95 -4.60 -4.11 3.47
CA TYR A 95 -4.00 -2.78 3.34
C TYR A 95 -3.50 -2.53 1.91
N ILE A 96 -3.73 -1.31 1.43
CA ILE A 96 -3.22 -0.79 0.17
C ILE A 96 -2.28 0.37 0.47
N VAL A 97 -1.21 0.48 -0.32
CA VAL A 97 -0.38 1.68 -0.43
C VAL A 97 -0.60 2.31 -1.80
N ASP A 98 -1.08 3.56 -1.81
CA ASP A 98 -1.30 4.33 -3.02
C ASP A 98 -1.22 5.83 -2.75
N PHE A 99 -0.23 6.48 -3.35
CA PHE A 99 -0.01 7.94 -3.25
C PHE A 99 -0.38 8.69 -4.54
N ARG A 100 -1.01 8.01 -5.52
CA ARG A 100 -1.27 8.54 -6.85
C ARG A 100 -2.70 8.38 -7.33
N ALA A 101 -3.59 7.71 -6.60
CA ALA A 101 -5.03 7.69 -6.92
C ALA A 101 -5.62 9.09 -7.17
N ARG A 102 -5.28 10.06 -6.30
CA ARG A 102 -5.76 11.45 -6.42
C ARG A 102 -5.33 12.18 -7.69
N MET A 103 -4.24 11.75 -8.33
CA MET A 103 -3.76 12.34 -9.59
C MET A 103 -4.80 12.21 -10.71
N TRP A 104 -5.54 11.10 -10.73
CA TRP A 104 -6.52 10.79 -11.76
C TRP A 104 -7.96 10.99 -11.27
N MET A 105 -8.22 10.59 -10.03
CA MET A 105 -9.57 10.57 -9.44
C MET A 105 -9.94 11.85 -8.70
N GLY A 106 -9.00 12.78 -8.54
CA GLY A 106 -9.20 14.01 -7.80
C GLY A 106 -9.04 13.86 -6.27
N PRO A 107 -9.22 14.95 -5.52
CA PRO A 107 -8.83 15.04 -4.12
C PRO A 107 -9.59 14.10 -3.17
N GLU A 108 -10.79 13.65 -3.57
CA GLU A 108 -11.63 12.76 -2.78
C GLU A 108 -11.11 11.30 -2.77
N ALA A 109 -10.18 10.95 -3.66
CA ALA A 109 -9.63 9.61 -3.72
C ALA A 109 -8.70 9.30 -2.54
N GLN A 110 -8.55 8.01 -2.25
CA GLN A 110 -7.68 7.54 -1.17
C GLN A 110 -6.22 7.93 -1.44
N HIS A 111 -5.44 8.06 -0.36
CA HIS A 111 -4.04 8.45 -0.42
C HIS A 111 -3.30 7.93 0.80
N GLY A 112 -2.11 7.39 0.59
CA GLY A 112 -1.25 6.87 1.66
C GLY A 112 -1.41 5.36 1.86
N VAL A 113 -1.49 4.94 3.12
CA VAL A 113 -1.63 3.53 3.52
C VAL A 113 -2.97 3.33 4.21
N PHE A 114 -3.84 2.50 3.65
CA PHE A 114 -5.24 2.40 4.09
C PHE A 114 -5.85 1.04 3.79
N ILE A 115 -6.95 0.71 4.46
CA ILE A 115 -7.84 -0.38 4.05
C ILE A 115 -8.95 0.24 3.17
N PRO A 116 -9.20 -0.27 1.96
CA PRO A 116 -10.33 0.19 1.15
C PRO A 116 -11.63 -0.09 1.90
N ALA A 117 -12.31 0.94 2.41
CA ALA A 117 -13.50 0.78 3.25
C ALA A 117 -14.78 0.39 2.48
N GLY A 118 -14.67 0.06 1.19
CA GLY A 118 -15.80 0.12 0.26
C GLY A 118 -16.27 1.57 0.07
N GLY A 119 -16.90 1.88 -1.07
CA GLY A 119 -17.42 3.22 -1.32
C GLY A 119 -17.16 3.72 -2.73
N ARG A 120 -16.82 5.01 -2.86
CA ARG A 120 -16.73 5.70 -4.16
C ARG A 120 -15.63 5.15 -5.07
N PHE A 121 -14.46 4.83 -4.53
CA PHE A 121 -13.33 4.40 -5.35
C PHE A 121 -13.01 2.93 -5.09
N GLU A 122 -13.15 2.12 -6.14
CA GLU A 122 -12.95 0.67 -6.11
C GLU A 122 -11.66 0.29 -6.83
N TYR A 123 -10.83 -0.52 -6.18
CA TYR A 123 -9.63 -1.11 -6.76
C TYR A 123 -9.98 -2.49 -7.31
N ARG A 124 -9.97 -2.64 -8.64
CA ARG A 124 -10.22 -3.91 -9.33
C ARG A 124 -8.89 -4.49 -9.81
N THR A 125 -8.35 -5.43 -9.03
CA THR A 125 -7.06 -6.07 -9.35
C THR A 125 -7.19 -7.02 -10.55
N GLU A 126 -6.40 -6.80 -11.59
CA GLU A 126 -6.34 -7.67 -12.77
C GLU A 126 -5.05 -8.50 -12.77
N ARG A 127 -3.96 -7.94 -12.25
CA ARG A 127 -2.66 -8.60 -12.15
C ARG A 127 -1.99 -8.34 -10.81
N ARG A 128 -1.21 -9.32 -10.38
CA ARG A 128 -0.35 -9.28 -9.20
C ARG A 128 1.04 -9.76 -9.57
N GLY A 129 2.06 -9.17 -8.97
CA GLY A 129 3.44 -9.58 -9.19
C GLY A 129 4.43 -8.75 -8.39
N GLN A 130 5.62 -8.63 -8.96
CA GLN A 130 6.71 -7.80 -8.47
C GLN A 130 7.29 -7.01 -9.64
N PHE A 131 7.79 -5.81 -9.37
CA PHE A 131 8.57 -5.10 -10.37
C PHE A 131 9.95 -5.73 -10.49
N ASN A 132 10.50 -5.72 -11.71
CA ASN A 132 11.93 -5.97 -11.87
C ASN A 132 12.73 -4.89 -11.12
N SER A 133 13.78 -5.30 -10.41
CA SER A 133 14.67 -4.36 -9.73
C SER A 133 15.30 -3.40 -10.73
N LEU A 134 15.35 -2.11 -10.37
CA LEU A 134 16.13 -1.11 -11.08
C LEU A 134 17.37 -0.76 -10.25
N PRO A 135 18.49 -0.36 -10.89
CA PRO A 135 19.63 0.23 -10.20
C PRO A 135 19.23 1.49 -9.41
N GLU A 136 19.80 1.67 -8.22
CA GLU A 136 19.53 2.84 -7.36
C GLU A 136 19.69 4.19 -8.08
N PRO A 137 20.71 4.43 -8.96
CA PRO A 137 20.80 5.70 -9.67
C PRO A 137 19.59 6.02 -10.57
N ILE A 138 18.90 5.01 -11.10
CA ILE A 138 17.66 5.21 -11.86
C ILE A 138 16.52 5.55 -10.90
N LEU A 139 16.45 4.88 -9.75
CA LEU A 139 15.46 5.16 -8.73
C LEU A 139 15.65 6.55 -8.12
N ASP A 140 16.88 7.02 -7.93
CA ASP A 140 17.20 8.36 -7.46
C ASP A 140 16.70 9.42 -8.46
N LEU A 141 16.91 9.18 -9.75
CA LEU A 141 16.41 10.06 -10.82
C LEU A 141 14.88 10.11 -10.83
N MET A 142 14.23 8.96 -10.68
CA MET A 142 12.76 8.88 -10.60
C MET A 142 12.23 9.58 -9.34
N ALA A 143 12.89 9.42 -8.20
CA ALA A 143 12.46 9.97 -6.92
C ALA A 143 12.74 11.47 -6.78
N GLY A 144 13.74 11.99 -7.49
CA GLY A 144 14.25 13.35 -7.29
C GLY A 144 15.05 13.53 -5.99
N VAL A 145 15.34 12.42 -5.29
CA VAL A 145 16.03 12.33 -4.01
C VAL A 145 16.83 11.01 -3.96
N CYS A 146 17.84 10.93 -3.09
CA CYS A 146 18.64 9.71 -2.93
C CYS A 146 17.85 8.65 -2.14
N VAL A 147 17.36 7.60 -2.82
CA VAL A 147 16.67 6.48 -2.17
C VAL A 147 17.65 5.50 -1.51
N GLY A 148 18.92 5.52 -1.94
CA GLY A 148 20.02 4.80 -1.30
C GLY A 148 20.20 5.20 0.17
N ASP A 149 20.05 6.49 0.46
CA ASP A 149 20.21 7.08 1.79
C ASP A 149 18.89 7.21 2.57
N TRP A 150 17.79 6.63 2.05
CA TRP A 150 16.50 6.69 2.72
C TRP A 150 16.59 6.06 4.11
N SER A 151 16.21 6.83 5.13
CA SER A 151 16.23 6.37 6.52
C SER A 151 15.51 5.02 6.65
N PRO A 152 16.10 4.01 7.32
CA PRO A 152 15.43 2.73 7.49
C PRO A 152 14.10 2.88 8.23
N PHE A 153 13.12 2.05 7.89
CA PHE A 153 11.85 1.98 8.62
C PHE A 153 12.09 1.28 9.96
N MET A 154 11.81 1.98 11.06
CA MET A 154 11.99 1.48 12.42
C MET A 154 10.63 1.34 13.11
N PRO A 155 9.93 0.19 12.97
CA PRO A 155 8.62 0.00 13.59
C PRO A 155 8.74 0.05 15.11
N THR A 156 7.85 0.79 15.78
CA THR A 156 7.91 1.02 17.23
C THR A 156 7.93 -0.28 18.05
N GLU A 157 7.27 -1.36 17.58
CA GLU A 157 7.27 -2.67 18.26
C GLU A 157 8.63 -3.41 18.23
N ALA A 158 9.60 -2.97 17.41
CA ALA A 158 10.95 -3.55 17.40
C ALA A 158 11.82 -3.05 18.57
N LEU A 159 11.43 -1.96 19.24
CA LEU A 159 12.21 -1.38 20.34
C LEU A 159 11.93 -2.03 21.71
N GLU A 160 10.79 -2.70 21.87
CA GLU A 160 10.38 -3.30 23.17
C GLU A 160 10.82 -4.77 23.32
N ARG A 161 11.44 -5.38 22.31
CA ARG A 161 11.97 -6.75 22.34
C ARG A 161 13.49 -6.81 22.56
N LYS A 162 14.02 -5.97 23.45
CA LYS A 162 15.42 -6.02 23.91
C LYS A 162 15.52 -6.11 25.42
#